data_AF-A0A6J1JLR0-F1
#
_entry.id   AF-A0A6J1JLR0-F1
#
_cell.length_a   1.000
_cell.length_b   1.000
_cell.length_c   1.000
_cell.angle_alpha   90.00
_cell.angle_beta   90.00
_cell.angle_gamma   90.00
#
_symmetry.space_group_name_H-M   'P 1'
#
loop_
_entity.id
_entity.type
_entity.pdbx_description
1 polymer ?
#
loop_
_entity_poly.entity_id
_entity_poly.type
_entity_poly.pdbx_seq_one_letter_code
_entity_poly.pdbx_strand_id
1 'polypeptide(L)'
;MGKSQIQRLKLAIQTKRTTTPRHKALILNALHKSPLNRNARRRSRTKPTRIASGKAEEKEAVERKIRALQTIVPGGESLGVDKLFEQTAEYIMNLQHQVKAMRALSSFFESLEKEKSKCGGG
;
A
#
# COMPACT_ATOMS: atom_id res chain seq x y z
N MET A 1 -58.25 -8.51 38.58
CA MET A 1 -56.96 -7.86 38.25
C MET A 1 -55.81 -8.82 38.56
N GLY A 2 -55.32 -9.58 37.58
CA GLY A 2 -54.24 -10.57 37.76
C GLY A 2 -52.86 -10.00 37.41
N LYS A 3 -51.82 -10.37 38.16
CA LYS A 3 -50.42 -9.97 37.88
C LYS A 3 -49.97 -10.56 36.54
N SER A 4 -49.26 -9.78 35.73
CA SER A 4 -48.76 -10.26 34.42
C SER A 4 -47.69 -11.36 34.60
N GLN A 5 -47.51 -12.22 33.60
CA GLN A 5 -46.51 -13.31 33.67
C GLN A 5 -45.09 -12.79 33.95
N ILE A 6 -44.73 -11.64 33.39
CA ILE A 6 -43.43 -10.97 33.62
C ILE A 6 -43.30 -10.54 35.09
N GLN A 7 -44.36 -10.00 35.68
CA GLN A 7 -44.35 -9.60 37.10
C GLN A 7 -44.20 -10.81 38.03
N ARG A 8 -44.86 -11.94 37.71
CA ARG A 8 -44.71 -13.20 38.44
C ARG A 8 -43.28 -13.73 38.37
N LEU A 9 -42.67 -13.67 37.19
CA LEU A 9 -41.29 -14.12 36.98
C LEU A 9 -40.28 -13.23 37.73
N LYS A 10 -40.46 -11.90 37.71
CA LYS A 10 -39.62 -10.97 38.49
C LYS A 10 -39.67 -11.28 39.99
N LEU A 11 -40.87 -11.49 40.54
CA LEU A 11 -41.05 -11.82 41.95
C LEU A 11 -40.38 -13.16 42.32
N ALA A 12 -40.46 -14.16 41.44
CA ALA A 12 -39.81 -15.45 41.66
C ALA A 12 -38.27 -15.36 41.64
N ILE A 13 -37.68 -14.49 40.82
CA ILE A 13 -36.22 -14.29 40.78
C ILE A 13 -35.72 -13.52 42.01
N GLN A 14 -36.53 -12.58 42.52
CA GLN A 14 -36.17 -11.78 43.70
C GLN A 14 -36.17 -12.63 44.98
N THR A 15 -37.13 -13.54 45.11
CA THR A 15 -37.33 -14.39 46.31
C THR A 15 -36.40 -15.61 46.37
N LYS A 16 -35.82 -16.06 45.24
CA LYS A 16 -34.88 -17.19 45.22
C LYS A 16 -33.49 -16.80 45.74
N ARG A 17 -32.95 -17.55 46.72
CA ARG A 17 -31.66 -17.29 47.39
C ARG A 17 -30.43 -17.88 46.66
N THR A 18 -30.61 -18.51 45.50
CA THR A 18 -29.58 -19.34 44.83
C THR A 18 -28.84 -18.66 43.67
N THR A 19 -29.09 -17.38 43.38
CA THR A 19 -28.39 -16.62 42.33
C THR A 19 -27.68 -15.43 42.93
N THR A 20 -26.41 -15.24 42.54
CA THR A 20 -25.57 -14.17 43.07
C THR A 20 -26.18 -12.79 42.78
N PRO A 21 -25.91 -11.75 43.60
CA PRO A 21 -26.49 -10.41 43.42
C PRO A 21 -26.23 -9.82 42.03
N ARG A 22 -25.02 -10.05 41.48
CA ARG A 22 -24.66 -9.64 40.11
C ARG A 22 -25.52 -10.33 39.06
N HIS A 23 -25.71 -11.65 39.19
CA HIS A 23 -26.48 -12.43 38.23
C HIS A 23 -27.99 -12.09 38.31
N LYS A 24 -28.52 -11.79 39.51
CA LYS A 24 -29.89 -11.27 39.70
C LYS A 24 -30.12 -9.95 38.96
N ALA A 25 -29.19 -9.00 39.06
CA ALA A 25 -29.31 -7.69 38.42
C ALA A 25 -29.32 -7.80 36.88
N LEU A 26 -28.46 -8.65 36.31
CA LEU A 26 -28.41 -8.87 34.86
C LEU A 26 -29.72 -9.43 34.31
N ILE A 27 -30.31 -10.42 34.98
CA ILE A 27 -31.58 -11.02 34.56
C ILE A 27 -32.74 -10.02 34.70
N LEU A 28 -32.80 -9.27 35.81
CA LEU A 28 -33.82 -8.24 35.97
C LEU A 28 -33.70 -7.17 34.88
N ASN A 29 -32.50 -6.72 34.54
CA ASN A 29 -32.29 -5.70 33.50
C ASN A 29 -32.68 -6.19 32.10
N ALA A 30 -32.45 -7.47 31.80
CA ALA A 30 -32.89 -8.09 30.55
C ALA A 30 -34.43 -8.11 30.43
N LEU A 31 -35.15 -8.26 31.54
CA LEU A 31 -36.62 -8.23 31.60
C LEU A 31 -37.22 -6.81 31.59
N HIS A 32 -36.40 -5.76 31.66
CA HIS A 32 -36.84 -4.35 31.60
C HIS A 32 -36.51 -3.66 30.27
N LYS A 33 -35.66 -4.24 29.41
CA LYS A 33 -35.36 -3.65 28.09
C LYS A 33 -36.49 -3.92 27.11
N SER A 34 -37.32 -2.91 26.86
CA SER A 34 -38.23 -2.86 25.73
C SER A 34 -37.46 -3.00 24.40
N PRO A 35 -38.02 -3.67 23.37
CA PRO A 35 -37.28 -4.07 22.17
C PRO A 35 -37.11 -2.97 21.12
N LEU A 36 -37.25 -1.70 21.49
CA LEU A 36 -37.14 -0.58 20.56
C LEU A 36 -35.75 0.05 20.72
N ASN A 37 -35.01 0.12 19.61
CA ASN A 37 -33.68 0.70 19.45
C ASN A 37 -32.47 -0.27 19.53
N ARG A 38 -32.39 -1.19 18.57
CA ARG A 38 -31.18 -1.95 18.21
C ARG A 38 -30.61 -1.60 16.83
N ASN A 39 -31.03 -0.49 16.21
CA ASN A 39 -30.65 -0.16 14.83
C ASN A 39 -29.39 0.71 14.70
N ALA A 40 -28.71 1.07 15.80
CA ALA A 40 -27.55 1.96 15.73
C ALA A 40 -26.18 1.26 15.56
N ARG A 41 -26.10 -0.07 15.35
CA ARG A 41 -24.77 -0.74 15.33
C ARG A 41 -24.54 -1.83 14.30
N ARG A 42 -25.44 -2.03 13.34
CA ARG A 42 -25.30 -3.06 12.28
C ARG A 42 -25.91 -2.63 10.94
N ARG A 43 -25.36 -1.60 10.30
CA ARG A 43 -25.50 -1.34 8.86
C ARG A 43 -24.16 -0.79 8.37
N SER A 44 -23.29 -1.70 7.94
CA SER A 44 -23.09 -2.08 6.53
C SER A 44 -21.95 -1.26 5.93
N ARG A 45 -20.73 -1.80 6.10
CA ARG A 45 -19.53 -1.48 5.31
C ARG A 45 -19.71 -1.93 3.85
N THR A 46 -20.73 -1.43 3.17
CA THR A 46 -20.85 -1.55 1.72
C THR A 46 -20.11 -0.36 1.12
N LYS A 47 -18.81 -0.53 0.86
CA LYS A 47 -18.02 0.38 0.02
C LYS A 47 -18.63 0.33 -1.40
N PRO A 48 -19.15 1.43 -1.96
CA PRO A 48 -19.59 1.44 -3.35
C PRO A 48 -18.37 1.49 -4.27
N THR A 49 -18.40 0.65 -5.31
CA THR A 49 -17.85 0.92 -6.65
C THR A 49 -16.32 1.00 -6.81
N ARG A 50 -15.68 -0.17 -6.97
CA ARG A 50 -14.30 -0.34 -7.49
C ARG A 50 -14.24 -0.29 -9.03
N ILE A 51 -14.80 0.75 -9.66
CA ILE A 51 -14.73 0.91 -11.13
C ILE A 51 -13.96 2.19 -11.52
N ALA A 52 -13.69 3.09 -10.57
CA ALA A 52 -12.88 4.30 -10.80
C ALA A 52 -11.39 4.16 -10.41
N SER A 53 -10.94 3.06 -9.78
CA SER A 53 -9.58 2.99 -9.22
C SER A 53 -8.47 2.66 -10.23
N GLY A 54 -8.76 2.02 -11.36
CA GLY A 54 -7.73 1.62 -12.33
C GLY A 54 -6.98 2.80 -12.98
N LYS A 55 -7.71 3.86 -13.37
CA LYS A 55 -7.09 5.05 -14.02
C LYS A 55 -6.27 5.90 -13.04
N ALA A 56 -6.67 5.94 -11.78
CA ALA A 56 -5.94 6.67 -10.75
C ALA A 56 -4.61 5.97 -10.42
N GLU A 57 -4.65 4.64 -10.31
CA GLU A 57 -3.46 3.80 -10.08
C GLU A 57 -2.45 3.90 -11.24
N GLU A 58 -2.94 3.93 -12.49
CA GLU A 58 -2.10 4.10 -13.67
C GLU A 58 -1.40 5.46 -13.69
N LYS A 59 -2.13 6.54 -13.43
CA LYS A 59 -1.55 7.89 -13.37
C LYS A 59 -0.48 8.00 -12.28
N GLU A 60 -0.74 7.45 -11.10
CA GLU A 60 0.23 7.41 -9.99
C GLU A 60 1.48 6.58 -10.36
N ALA A 61 1.32 5.49 -11.11
CA ALA A 61 2.45 4.71 -11.61
C ALA A 61 3.30 5.51 -12.62
N VAL A 62 2.68 6.27 -13.52
CA VAL A 62 3.38 7.13 -14.48
C VAL A 62 4.14 8.24 -13.75
N GLU A 63 3.52 8.91 -12.79
CA GLU A 63 4.18 9.97 -12.01
C GLU A 63 5.40 9.44 -11.24
N ARG A 64 5.31 8.22 -10.67
CA ARG A 64 6.47 7.58 -10.02
C ARG A 64 7.61 7.30 -10.99
N LYS A 65 7.31 6.85 -12.21
CA LYS A 65 8.32 6.63 -13.27
C LYS A 65 8.96 7.93 -13.72
N ILE A 66 8.19 9.00 -13.86
CA ILE A 66 8.71 10.34 -14.19
C ILE A 66 9.66 10.82 -13.10
N ARG A 67 9.27 10.73 -11.83
CA ARG A 67 10.15 11.12 -10.70
C ARG A 67 11.46 10.32 -10.69
N ALA A 68 11.37 9.00 -10.89
CA ALA A 68 12.55 8.15 -10.97
C ALA A 68 13.47 8.57 -12.13
N LEU A 69 12.90 8.92 -13.29
CA LEU A 69 13.65 9.41 -14.43
C LEU A 69 14.32 10.76 -14.15
N GLN A 70 13.62 11.69 -13.49
CA GLN A 70 14.17 12.99 -13.09
C GLN A 70 15.38 12.89 -12.16
N THR A 71 15.40 11.90 -11.26
CA THR A 71 16.51 11.67 -10.33
C THR A 71 17.76 11.12 -11.02
N ILE A 72 17.60 10.29 -12.07
CA ILE A 72 18.76 9.67 -12.74
C ILE A 72 19.31 10.52 -13.89
N VAL A 73 18.49 11.37 -14.49
CA VAL A 73 18.89 12.25 -15.60
C VAL A 73 19.58 13.50 -15.01
N PRO A 74 20.80 13.85 -15.45
CA PRO A 74 21.48 15.05 -14.99
C PRO A 74 20.61 16.31 -15.18
N GLY A 75 20.36 17.04 -14.09
CA GLY A 75 19.48 18.23 -14.10
C GLY A 75 17.98 17.94 -14.21
N GLY A 76 17.56 16.67 -14.25
CA GLY A 76 16.19 16.23 -14.50
C GLY A 76 15.15 16.72 -13.51
N GLU A 77 15.50 16.92 -12.24
CA GLU A 77 14.60 17.42 -11.19
C GLU A 77 14.01 18.81 -11.50
N SER A 78 14.71 19.60 -12.33
CA SER A 78 14.31 20.94 -12.75
C SER A 78 13.55 20.97 -14.10
N LEU A 79 13.40 19.81 -14.76
CA LEU A 79 12.83 19.72 -16.10
C LEU A 79 11.36 19.29 -16.08
N GLY A 80 10.56 19.91 -16.95
CA GLY A 80 9.24 19.41 -17.33
C GLY A 80 9.34 18.17 -18.23
N VAL A 81 8.23 17.45 -18.39
CA VAL A 81 8.18 16.11 -19.04
C VAL A 81 8.77 16.08 -20.45
N ASP A 82 8.46 17.06 -21.29
CA ASP A 82 8.93 17.07 -22.70
C ASP A 82 10.46 17.21 -22.77
N LYS A 83 11.02 18.19 -22.03
CA LYS A 83 12.47 18.40 -21.95
C LYS A 83 13.19 17.27 -21.24
N LEU A 84 12.53 16.63 -20.27
CA LEU A 84 13.09 15.47 -19.57
C LEU A 84 13.36 14.33 -20.54
N PHE A 85 12.45 14.04 -21.48
CA PHE A 85 12.66 12.99 -22.46
C PHE A 85 13.75 13.33 -23.48
N GLU A 86 13.83 14.58 -23.94
CA GLU A 86 14.92 15.04 -24.81
C GLU A 86 16.29 14.89 -24.12
N GLN A 87 16.43 15.42 -22.90
CA GLN A 87 17.66 15.28 -22.10
C GLN A 87 17.97 13.82 -21.75
N THR A 88 16.95 12.98 -21.55
CA THR A 88 17.14 11.53 -21.37
C THR A 88 17.76 10.89 -22.61
N ALA A 89 17.28 11.23 -23.80
CA ALA A 89 17.81 10.68 -25.05
C ALA A 89 19.28 11.07 -25.25
N GLU A 90 19.62 12.34 -25.01
CA GLU A 90 20.99 12.82 -25.03
C GLU A 90 21.86 12.10 -24.01
N TYR A 91 21.37 11.93 -22.77
CA TYR A 91 22.13 11.29 -21.71
C TYR A 91 22.42 9.81 -22.01
N ILE A 92 21.42 9.06 -22.51
CA ILE A 92 21.60 7.67 -22.94
C ILE A 92 22.68 7.58 -24.03
N MET A 93 22.61 8.46 -25.03
CA MET A 93 23.58 8.47 -26.13
C MET A 93 25.00 8.78 -25.62
N ASN A 94 25.14 9.74 -24.70
CA ASN A 94 26.43 10.05 -24.08
C ASN A 94 27.01 8.88 -23.30
N LEU A 95 26.19 8.17 -22.51
CA LEU A 95 26.62 6.97 -21.80
C LEU A 95 27.07 5.87 -22.77
N GLN A 96 26.34 5.65 -23.87
CA GLN A 96 26.72 4.69 -24.90
C GLN A 96 28.07 5.04 -25.54
N HIS A 97 28.30 6.32 -25.86
CA HIS A 97 29.58 6.79 -26.40
C HIS A 97 30.73 6.58 -25.42
N GLN A 98 30.52 6.90 -24.13
CA GLN A 98 31.53 6.68 -23.09
C GLN A 98 31.92 5.20 -23.00
N VAL A 99 30.92 4.29 -22.94
CA VAL A 99 31.18 2.85 -22.89
C VAL A 99 31.90 2.36 -24.15
N LYS A 100 31.50 2.84 -25.33
CA LYS A 100 32.15 2.49 -26.61
C LYS A 100 33.61 2.93 -26.64
N ALA A 101 33.90 4.15 -26.19
CA ALA A 101 35.26 4.67 -26.11
C ALA A 101 36.12 3.85 -25.14
N MET A 102 35.62 3.56 -23.93
CA MET A 102 36.33 2.75 -22.95
C MET A 102 36.63 1.33 -23.47
N ARG A 103 35.69 0.72 -24.19
CA ARG A 103 35.90 -0.60 -24.83
C ARG A 103 36.97 -0.54 -25.92
N ALA A 104 36.94 0.50 -26.75
CA ALA A 104 37.95 0.68 -27.80
C ALA A 104 39.36 0.87 -27.20
N LEU A 105 39.48 1.69 -26.16
CA LEU A 105 40.74 1.88 -25.43
C LEU A 105 41.21 0.57 -24.77
N SER A 106 40.31 -0.16 -24.12
CA SER A 106 40.64 -1.45 -23.51
C SER A 106 41.13 -2.47 -24.54
N SER A 107 40.47 -2.56 -25.70
CA SER A 107 40.89 -3.45 -26.79
C SER A 107 42.23 -3.04 -27.40
N PHE A 108 42.49 -1.74 -27.49
CA PHE A 108 43.77 -1.21 -27.94
C PHE A 108 44.89 -1.63 -26.99
N PHE A 109 44.74 -1.44 -25.67
CA PHE A 109 45.74 -1.86 -24.69
C PHE A 109 46.00 -3.38 -24.69
N GLU A 110 44.94 -4.19 -24.78
CA GLU A 110 45.08 -5.65 -24.89
C GLU A 110 45.87 -6.06 -26.15
N SER A 111 45.72 -5.31 -27.24
CA SER A 111 46.46 -5.56 -28.48
C SER A 111 47.94 -5.22 -28.34
N LEU A 112 48.29 -4.13 -27.64
CA LEU A 112 49.67 -3.75 -27.35
C LEU A 112 50.39 -4.77 -26.47
N GLU A 113 49.71 -5.33 -25.47
CA GLU A 113 50.27 -6.37 -24.61
C GLU A 113 50.60 -7.65 -25.39
N LYS A 114 49.71 -8.05 -26.31
CA LYS A 114 49.94 -9.19 -27.20
C LYS A 114 51.15 -8.97 -28.10
N GLU A 115 51.33 -7.77 -28.64
CA GLU A 115 52.50 -7.42 -29.46
C GLU A 115 53.80 -7.52 -28.64
N LYS A 116 53.84 -6.96 -27.43
CA LYS A 116 55.04 -6.99 -26.57
C LYS A 116 55.46 -8.40 -26.16
N SER A 117 54.50 -9.32 -25.97
CA SER A 117 54.76 -10.72 -25.64
C SER A 117 55.26 -11.57 -26.83
N LYS A 118 55.14 -11.07 -28.07
CA LYS A 118 55.47 -11.82 -29.30
C LYS A 118 56.91 -11.60 -29.78
N CYS A 119 57.62 -10.59 -29.28
CA CYS A 119 58.97 -10.21 -29.71
C CYS A 119 60.11 -10.80 -28.85
N GLY A 120 59.81 -11.73 -27.92
CA GLY A 120 60.76 -12.20 -26.90
C GLY A 120 61.44 -13.56 -27.15
N GLY A 121 61.28 -14.17 -28.32
CA GLY A 121 61.89 -15.47 -28.63
C GLY A 121 62.83 -15.37 -29.83
N GLY A 122 64.11 -15.11 -29.58
CA GLY A 122 65.22 -15.19 -30.53
C GLY A 122 66.38 -15.92 -29.88
#